data_AF-A0A3D4X4R0-F1
#
_entry.id   AF-A0A3D4X4R0-F1
#
_cell.length_a   1.000
_cell.length_b   1.000
_cell.length_c   1.000
_cell.angle_alpha   90.00
_cell.angle_beta   90.00
_cell.angle_gamma   90.00
#
_symmetry.space_group_name_H-M   'P 1'
#
loop_
_entity.id
_entity.type
_entity.pdbx_description
1 polymer ?
#
loop_
_entity_poly.entity_id
_entity_poly.type
_entity_poly.pdbx_seq_one_letter_code
_entity_poly.pdbx_strand_id
1 'polypeptide(L)' 'WNGRFGLDNRHDLWLKRFGVTWCVESRHGGSGGLRNRDYYSDEMSARARLAALKTDHGDSWKWVPFG' A
#
# COMPACT_ATOMS: atom_id res chain seq x y z
N TRP A 1 12.91 -24.64 4.10
CA TRP A 1 12.26 -23.39 4.53
C TRP A 1 11.13 -23.10 3.55
N ASN A 2 9.86 -23.33 3.95
CA ASN A 2 8.72 -23.25 3.03
C ASN A 2 8.34 -21.78 2.82
N GLY A 3 8.49 -21.26 1.60
CA GLY A 3 8.29 -19.85 1.20
C GLY A 3 6.89 -19.25 1.42
N ARG A 4 6.03 -19.90 2.22
CA ARG A 4 4.71 -19.40 2.66
C ARG A 4 4.84 -18.26 3.67
N PHE A 5 5.78 -18.30 4.60
CA PHE A 5 6.00 -17.21 5.58
C PHE A 5 6.35 -15.86 4.91
N GLY A 6 7.08 -15.89 3.79
CA GLY A 6 7.40 -14.66 3.03
C GLY A 6 6.26 -14.14 2.14
N LEU A 7 5.24 -14.96 1.89
CA LEU A 7 4.02 -14.52 1.21
C LEU A 7 3.05 -13.91 2.21
N ASP A 8 2.90 -14.51 3.39
CA ASP A 8 1.94 -14.09 4.42
C ASP A 8 2.34 -12.86 5.23
N ASN A 9 3.60 -12.41 5.13
CA ASN A 9 4.11 -11.18 5.75
C ASN A 9 4.44 -10.08 4.72
N ARG A 10 3.77 -10.07 3.56
CA ARG A 10 3.95 -8.96 2.60
C ARG A 10 3.19 -7.73 3.06
N HIS A 11 3.93 -6.65 3.20
CA HIS A 11 3.42 -5.32 3.45
C HIS A 11 3.72 -4.49 2.21
N ASP A 12 2.71 -4.29 1.38
CA ASP A 12 2.89 -3.63 0.09
C ASP A 12 2.00 -2.38 0.06
N LEU A 13 2.60 -1.25 -0.31
CA LEU A 13 1.94 0.05 -0.42
C LEU A 13 2.04 0.54 -1.86
N TRP A 14 0.89 0.84 -2.44
CA TRP A 14 0.77 1.39 -3.79
C TRP A 14 0.13 2.75 -3.75
N LEU A 15 0.64 3.64 -4.59
CA LEU A 15 -0.03 4.87 -4.98
C LEU A 15 -0.44 4.72 -6.45
N LYS A 16 -1.73 4.61 -6.71
CA LYS A 16 -2.29 4.43 -8.05
C LYS A 16 -3.03 5.69 -8.47
N ARG A 17 -2.95 6.03 -9.76
CA ARG A 17 -3.70 7.15 -10.34
C ARG A 17 -4.79 6.62 -11.27
N PHE A 18 -6.03 7.00 -11.01
CA PHE A 18 -7.21 6.68 -11.79
C PHE A 18 -7.78 7.97 -12.39
N GLY A 19 -7.25 8.39 -13.54
CA GLY A 19 -7.66 9.64 -14.20
C GLY A 19 -7.36 10.87 -13.34
N VAL A 20 -8.42 11.47 -12.78
CA VAL A 20 -8.35 12.63 -11.86
C VAL A 20 -8.28 12.22 -10.39
N THR A 21 -8.49 10.94 -10.06
CA THR A 21 -8.53 10.43 -8.68
C THR A 21 -7.24 9.68 -8.36
N TRP A 22 -6.81 9.75 -7.11
CA TRP A 22 -5.69 9.02 -6.55
C TRP A 22 -6.18 7.93 -5.61
N CYS A 23 -5.47 6.82 -5.56
CA CYS A 23 -5.80 5.68 -4.71
C CYS A 23 -4.56 5.21 -3.98
N VAL A 24 -4.64 5.16 -2.66
CA VAL A 24 -3.64 4.54 -1.81
C VAL A 24 -4.14 3.14 -1.49
N GLU A 25 -3.46 2.13 -2.03
CA GLU A 25 -3.76 0.73 -1.72
C GLU A 25 -2.71 0.23 -0.73
N SER A 26 -3.18 -0.39 0.34
CA SER A 26 -2.34 -1.01 1.34
C SER A 26 -2.73 -2.49 1.47
N ARG A 27 -1.75 -3.39 1.33
CA ARG A 27 -1.96 -4.82 1.54
C ARG A 27 -1.13 -5.29 2.71
N HIS A 28 -1.81 -5.93 3.65
CA HIS A 28 -1.19 -6.63 4.75
C HIS A 28 -1.45 -8.14 4.62
N GLY A 29 -0.37 -8.87 4.32
CA GLY A 29 -0.34 -10.32 4.26
C GLY A 29 -0.52 -10.95 2.88
N GLY A 30 -0.56 -12.28 2.87
CA GLY A 30 -0.44 -13.12 1.67
C GLY A 30 -1.71 -13.27 0.85
N SER A 31 -1.91 -14.42 0.22
CA SER A 31 -3.07 -14.71 -0.62
C SER A 31 -4.33 -14.83 0.24
N GLY A 32 -4.97 -13.68 0.54
CA GLY A 32 -6.04 -13.53 1.52
C GLY A 32 -5.83 -12.37 2.50
N GLY A 33 -4.69 -11.67 2.41
CA GLY A 33 -4.36 -10.51 3.23
C GLY A 33 -5.36 -9.37 3.08
N LEU A 34 -5.52 -8.60 4.16
CA LEU A 34 -6.39 -7.44 4.18
C LEU A 34 -5.88 -6.41 3.18
N ARG A 35 -6.77 -6.00 2.29
CA ARG A 35 -6.54 -4.92 1.33
C ARG A 35 -7.38 -3.74 1.74
N ASN A 36 -6.74 -2.62 2.04
CA ASN A 36 -7.42 -1.36 2.23
C ASN A 36 -7.14 -0.44 1.04
N ARG A 37 -8.16 0.33 0.64
CA ARG A 37 -8.10 1.24 -0.50
C ARG A 37 -8.73 2.56 -0.11
N ASP A 38 -7.89 3.57 0.01
CA ASP A 38 -8.31 4.93 0.29
C ASP A 38 -8.26 5.75 -1.01
N TYR A 39 -9.37 6.39 -1.37
CA TYR A 39 -9.47 7.21 -2.58
C TYR A 39 -9.43 8.70 -2.25
N TYR A 40 -8.73 9.46 -3.07
CA TYR A 40 -8.45 10.89 -2.89
C TYR A 40 -8.69 11.66 -4.19
N SER A 41 -9.25 12.86 -4.08
CA SER A 41 -9.46 13.77 -5.22
C SER A 41 -8.18 14.43 -5.73
N ASP A 42 -7.14 14.45 -4.90
CA ASP A 42 -5.89 15.18 -5.16
C ASP A 42 -4.67 14.37 -4.73
N GLU A 43 -3.56 14.60 -5.44
CA GLU A 43 -2.31 13.86 -5.23
C GLU A 43 -1.71 14.14 -3.85
N MET A 44 -1.86 15.37 -3.36
CA MET A 44 -1.24 15.81 -2.12
C MET A 44 -1.81 15.06 -0.92
N SER A 45 -3.14 14.91 -0.84
CA SER A 45 -3.79 14.14 0.22
C SER A 45 -3.45 12.65 0.15
N ALA A 46 -3.38 12.09 -1.06
CA ALA A 46 -2.97 10.70 -1.26
C ALA A 46 -1.52 10.47 -0.79
N ARG A 47 -0.60 11.38 -1.14
CA ARG A 47 0.80 11.34 -0.69
C ARG A 47 0.92 11.54 0.83
N ALA A 48 0.12 12.42 1.43
CA ALA A 48 0.12 12.62 2.88
C ALA A 48 -0.33 11.36 3.63
N ARG A 49 -1.40 10.70 3.15
CA ARG A 49 -1.82 9.40 3.68
C ARG A 49 -0.74 8.34 3.53
N LEU A 50 -0.13 8.27 2.35
CA LEU A 50 0.94 7.33 2.05
C LEU A 50 2.12 7.52 3.02
N ALA A 51 2.52 8.77 3.27
CA ALA A 51 3.58 9.11 4.22
C ALA A 51 3.22 8.71 5.66
N ALA A 52 1.98 8.98 6.09
CA ALA A 52 1.50 8.55 7.40
C ALA A 52 1.54 7.03 7.57
N LEU A 53 1.07 6.27 6.57
CA LEU A 53 1.13 4.80 6.57
C LEU A 53 2.58 4.29 6.61
N LYS A 54 3.50 4.98 5.93
CA LYS A 54 4.93 4.68 6.00
C LYS A 54 5.50 4.92 7.40
N THR A 55 5.10 6.00 8.07
CA THR A 55 5.55 6.30 9.43
C THR A 55 4.95 5.32 10.44
N ASP A 56 3.65 5.05 10.36
CA ASP A 56 2.94 4.14 11.27
C ASP A 56 3.45 2.70 11.18
N HIS A 57 3.91 2.28 9.99
CA HIS A 57 4.33 0.91 9.75
C HIS A 57 5.83 0.71 9.43
N GLY A 58 6.63 1.78 9.42
CA GLY A 58 8.07 1.75 9.19
C GLY A 58 8.53 1.30 7.79
N ASP A 59 9.80 0.89 7.68
CA ASP A 59 10.43 0.38 6.44
C ASP A 59 9.94 -1.02 6.01
N SER A 60 8.99 -1.60 6.74
CA SER A 60 8.44 -2.92 6.42
C SER A 60 7.64 -2.92 5.12
N TRP A 61 7.15 -1.76 4.68
CA TRP A 61 6.31 -1.64 3.50
C TRP A 61 7.10 -1.33 2.24
N LYS A 62 6.99 -2.19 1.23
CA LYS A 62 7.59 -1.95 -0.07
C LYS A 62 6.70 -1.05 -0.91
N TRP A 63 7.30 0.04 -1.40
CA TRP A 63 6.66 0.89 -2.38
C TRP A 63 6.73 0.24 -3.75
N VAL A 64 5.58 0.13 -4.40
CA VAL A 64 5.48 -0.29 -5.79
C VAL A 64 4.95 0.91 -6.58
N PRO A 65 5.83 1.64 -7.29
CA PRO A 65 5.51 2.92 -7.92
C PRO A 65 4.40 2.87 -8.98
N PHE A 66 4.21 1.72 -9.62
CA PHE A 66 3.30 1.58 -10.75
C PHE A 66 2.67 0.18 -10.74
N GLY A 67 1.35 0.15 -10.64
CA GLY A 67 0.52 -1.03 -10.86
C GLY A 67 -0.75 -0.63 -11.58
#